data_AF-A0A2X4TXS5-F1
#
_entry.id   AF-A0A2X4TXS5-F1
#
_cell.length_a   1.000
_cell.length_b   1.000
_cell.length_c   1.000
_cell.angle_alpha   90.00
_cell.angle_beta   90.00
_cell.angle_gamma   90.00
#
_symmetry.space_group_name_H-M   'P 1'
#
loop_
_entity.id
_entity.type
_entity.pdbx_description
1 polymer ?
#
loop_
_entity_poly.entity_id
_entity_poly.type
_entity_poly.pdbx_seq_one_letter_code
_entity_poly.pdbx_strand_id
1 'polypeptide(L)'
;MVVDLWFAQQPWSGPDRQEVTNRVIARAITLIEETRPLLPGVREAVALCKAQGLFVGLASASPLHMLEKVLTMFELRDSFDALASAEKLPYSKPHPQVYLDCAAKLGVDPFDLRGAGGFR
;
A
#
# COMPACT_ATOMS: atom_id res chain seq x y z
N MET A 1 1.54 -11.70 8.03
CA MET A 1 0.72 -11.31 6.87
C MET A 1 -0.61 -12.08 6.85
N VAL A 2 -1.56 -11.75 5.96
CA VAL A 2 -2.86 -12.47 5.87
C VAL A 2 -2.67 -13.97 5.67
N VAL A 3 -1.67 -14.39 4.89
CA VAL A 3 -1.35 -15.81 4.68
C VAL A 3 -0.91 -16.50 5.97
N ASP A 4 -0.11 -15.85 6.83
CA ASP A 4 0.25 -16.42 8.13
C ASP A 4 -0.95 -16.56 9.06
N LEU A 5 -1.85 -15.55 9.06
CA LEU A 5 -3.07 -15.59 9.85
C LEU A 5 -3.95 -16.78 9.44
N TRP A 6 -4.11 -17.03 8.14
CA TRP A 6 -4.88 -18.16 7.63
C TRP A 6 -4.16 -19.49 7.87
N PHE A 7 -2.84 -19.59 7.71
CA PHE A 7 -2.10 -20.82 7.98
C PHE A 7 -2.18 -21.21 9.46
N ALA A 8 -2.14 -20.24 10.37
CA ALA A 8 -2.29 -20.49 11.81
C ALA A 8 -3.69 -21.02 12.17
N GLN A 9 -4.74 -20.58 11.47
CA GLN A 9 -6.11 -21.04 11.71
C GLN A 9 -6.40 -22.39 11.03
N GLN A 10 -5.89 -22.58 9.81
CA GLN A 10 -6.09 -23.79 9.03
C GLN A 10 -4.80 -24.13 8.27
N PRO A 11 -3.90 -24.90 8.88
CA PRO A 11 -2.69 -25.36 8.20
C PRO A 11 -3.05 -26.20 6.97
N TRP A 12 -2.32 -25.99 5.87
CA TRP A 12 -2.44 -26.77 4.65
C TRP A 12 -1.14 -27.54 4.35
N SER A 13 -1.27 -28.59 3.55
CA SER A 13 -0.13 -29.30 2.95
C SER A 13 0.14 -28.79 1.53
N GLY A 14 1.40 -28.73 1.12
CA GLY A 14 1.81 -28.34 -0.23
C GLY A 14 2.74 -27.12 -0.22
N PRO A 15 2.45 -26.05 -1.00
CA PRO A 15 3.33 -24.90 -1.12
C PRO A 15 3.54 -24.21 0.22
N ASP A 16 4.75 -23.70 0.45
CA ASP A 16 5.04 -22.95 1.66
C ASP A 16 4.30 -21.60 1.69
N ARG A 17 4.32 -20.94 2.86
CA ARG A 17 3.63 -19.66 3.08
C ARG A 17 4.16 -18.54 2.19
N GLN A 18 5.45 -18.56 1.84
CA GLN A 18 6.04 -17.55 0.97
C GLN A 18 5.57 -17.75 -0.47
N GLU A 19 5.52 -18.99 -0.95
CA GLU A 19 5.00 -19.33 -2.26
C GLU A 19 3.52 -18.96 -2.39
N VAL A 20 2.69 -19.29 -1.38
CA VAL A 20 1.27 -18.89 -1.37
C VAL A 20 1.13 -17.37 -1.40
N THR A 21 1.94 -16.65 -0.62
CA THR A 21 1.99 -15.19 -0.63
C THR A 21 2.32 -14.64 -2.02
N ASN A 22 3.35 -15.16 -2.67
CA ASN A 22 3.75 -14.75 -4.02
C ASN A 22 2.64 -15.00 -5.05
N ARG A 23 1.95 -16.15 -4.96
CA ARG A 23 0.82 -16.49 -5.84
C ARG A 23 -0.37 -15.53 -5.64
N VAL A 24 -0.70 -15.19 -4.40
CA VAL A 24 -1.77 -14.24 -4.07
C VAL A 24 -1.44 -12.84 -4.60
N ILE A 25 -0.21 -12.36 -4.38
CA ILE A 25 0.26 -11.06 -4.88
C ILE A 25 0.20 -11.03 -6.42
N ALA A 26 0.74 -12.06 -7.08
CA ALA A 26 0.73 -12.15 -8.53
C ALA A 26 -0.70 -12.11 -9.09
N ARG A 27 -1.62 -12.90 -8.51
CA ARG A 27 -3.02 -12.91 -8.94
C ARG A 27 -3.71 -11.56 -8.71
N ALA A 28 -3.45 -10.91 -7.56
CA ALA A 28 -4.01 -9.59 -7.27
C ALA A 28 -3.53 -8.53 -8.28
N ILE A 29 -2.25 -8.55 -8.65
CA ILE A 29 -1.70 -7.66 -9.69
C ILE A 29 -2.41 -7.90 -11.02
N THR A 30 -2.55 -9.15 -11.46
CA THR A 30 -3.24 -9.48 -12.71
C THR A 30 -4.68 -8.97 -12.71
N LEU A 31 -5.42 -9.16 -11.61
CA LEU A 31 -6.80 -8.68 -11.50
C LEU A 31 -6.89 -7.15 -11.57
N ILE A 32 -5.94 -6.43 -10.97
CA ILE A 32 -5.89 -4.97 -11.05
C ILE A 32 -5.60 -4.51 -12.48
N GLU A 33 -4.69 -5.20 -13.19
CA GLU A 33 -4.40 -4.93 -14.61
C GLU A 33 -5.62 -5.13 -15.51
N GLU A 34 -6.38 -6.20 -15.28
CA GLU A 34 -7.57 -6.56 -16.05
C GLU A 34 -8.75 -5.61 -15.79
N THR A 35 -9.00 -5.27 -14.53
CA THR A 35 -10.22 -4.55 -14.11
C THR A 35 -10.02 -3.05 -13.93
N ARG A 36 -8.77 -2.59 -13.80
CA ARG A 36 -8.37 -1.19 -13.54
C ARG A 36 -9.30 -0.47 -12.54
N PRO A 37 -9.46 -1.00 -11.31
CA PRO A 37 -10.46 -0.53 -10.37
C PRO A 37 -9.98 0.73 -9.66
N LEU A 38 -10.04 1.89 -10.32
CA LEU A 38 -9.78 3.18 -9.69
C LEU A 38 -11.05 3.67 -9.01
N LEU A 39 -10.98 3.96 -7.71
CA LEU A 39 -12.12 4.53 -7.00
C LEU A 39 -12.46 5.93 -7.54
N PRO A 40 -13.76 6.25 -7.70
CA PRO A 40 -14.17 7.60 -8.08
C PRO A 40 -13.61 8.65 -7.12
N GLY A 41 -13.11 9.77 -7.65
CA GLY A 41 -12.59 10.87 -6.83
C GLY A 41 -11.11 10.75 -6.43
N VAL A 42 -10.42 9.63 -6.72
CA VAL A 42 -9.00 9.47 -6.33
C VAL A 42 -8.10 10.48 -7.02
N ARG A 43 -8.29 10.71 -8.33
CA ARG A 43 -7.47 11.67 -9.08
C ARG A 43 -7.68 13.09 -8.56
N GLU A 44 -8.94 13.43 -8.34
CA GLU A 44 -9.39 14.73 -7.85
C GLU A 44 -8.86 15.00 -6.44
N ALA A 45 -8.92 14.01 -5.55
CA ALA A 45 -8.40 14.11 -4.19
C ALA A 45 -6.87 14.33 -4.19
N VAL A 46 -6.13 13.55 -4.99
CA VAL A 46 -4.68 13.70 -5.10
C VAL A 46 -4.32 15.06 -5.71
N ALA A 47 -5.00 15.46 -6.78
CA ALA A 47 -4.78 16.76 -7.42
C ALA A 47 -5.09 17.92 -6.47
N LEU A 48 -6.16 17.84 -5.67
CA LEU A 48 -6.50 18.84 -4.67
C LEU A 48 -5.41 18.98 -3.61
N CYS A 49 -4.88 17.86 -3.09
CA CYS A 49 -3.76 17.90 -2.15
C CYS A 49 -2.55 18.61 -2.74
N LYS A 50 -2.17 18.28 -3.99
CA LYS A 50 -1.04 18.92 -4.67
C LYS A 50 -1.29 20.41 -4.93
N ALA A 51 -2.51 20.79 -5.32
CA ALA A 51 -2.90 22.19 -5.52
C ALA A 51 -2.85 23.02 -4.21
N GLN A 52 -3.04 22.37 -3.06
CA GLN A 52 -2.89 22.99 -1.73
C GLN A 52 -1.44 23.00 -1.22
N GLY A 53 -0.48 22.55 -2.03
CA GLY A 53 0.93 22.48 -1.64
C GLY A 53 1.24 21.35 -0.64
N LEU A 54 0.35 20.36 -0.51
CA LEU A 54 0.56 19.22 0.38
C LEU A 54 1.41 18.15 -0.31
N PHE A 55 2.28 17.52 0.47
CA PHE A 55 2.93 16.28 0.06
C PHE A 55 1.97 15.10 0.16
N VAL A 56 2.05 14.18 -0.80
CA VAL A 56 1.17 13.01 -0.89
C VAL A 56 2.01 11.73 -0.80
N GLY A 57 1.78 10.94 0.25
CA GLY A 57 2.44 9.66 0.46
C GLY A 57 1.48 8.48 0.42
N LEU A 58 1.96 7.32 -0.04
CA LEU A 58 1.22 6.06 -0.01
C LEU A 58 1.87 5.08 0.98
N ALA A 59 1.16 4.75 2.06
CA ALA A 59 1.56 3.74 3.04
C ALA A 59 0.69 2.49 2.94
N SER A 60 1.26 1.33 2.60
CA SER A 60 0.50 0.10 2.33
C SER A 60 1.16 -1.15 2.92
N ALA A 61 0.35 -2.19 3.16
CA ALA A 61 0.85 -3.52 3.52
C ALA A 61 1.34 -4.31 2.30
N SER A 62 0.99 -3.88 1.09
CA SER A 62 1.38 -4.53 -0.16
C SER A 62 2.87 -4.28 -0.49
N PRO A 63 3.50 -5.17 -1.27
CA PRO A 63 4.88 -5.01 -1.74
C PRO A 63 5.11 -3.70 -2.49
N LEU A 64 6.32 -3.15 -2.37
CA LEU A 64 6.66 -1.88 -3.02
C LEU A 64 6.50 -1.93 -4.54
N HIS A 65 6.89 -3.04 -5.17
CA HIS A 65 6.76 -3.23 -6.63
C HIS A 65 5.30 -3.20 -7.09
N MET A 66 4.35 -3.66 -6.24
CA MET A 66 2.93 -3.60 -6.52
C MET A 66 2.44 -2.15 -6.46
N LEU A 67 2.88 -1.37 -5.47
CA LEU A 67 2.51 0.05 -5.35
C LEU A 67 2.98 0.85 -6.56
N GLU A 68 4.24 0.70 -6.94
CA GLU A 68 4.85 1.32 -8.12
C GLU A 68 4.07 0.99 -9.40
N LYS A 69 3.77 -0.30 -9.61
CA LYS A 69 3.04 -0.79 -10.78
C LYS A 69 1.62 -0.23 -10.86
N VAL A 70 0.88 -0.24 -9.75
CA VAL A 70 -0.49 0.27 -9.68
C VAL A 70 -0.54 1.77 -9.93
N LEU A 71 0.33 2.54 -9.28
CA LEU A 71 0.38 3.99 -9.47
C LEU A 71 0.79 4.38 -10.89
N THR A 72 1.74 3.65 -11.49
CA THR A 72 2.15 3.87 -12.88
C THR A 72 1.02 3.57 -13.86
N MET A 73 0.30 2.46 -13.65
CA MET A 73 -0.85 2.07 -14.48
C MET A 73 -1.96 3.12 -14.49
N PHE A 74 -2.16 3.82 -13.37
CA PHE A 74 -3.13 4.90 -13.26
C PHE A 74 -2.53 6.28 -13.56
N GLU A 75 -1.29 6.39 -14.03
CA GLU A 75 -0.63 7.68 -14.31
C GLU A 75 -0.65 8.63 -13.08
N LEU A 76 -0.57 8.04 -11.88
CA LEU A 76 -0.59 8.77 -10.61
C LEU A 76 0.80 8.78 -9.95
N ARG A 77 1.76 8.01 -10.46
CA ARG A 77 3.06 7.83 -9.81
C ARG A 77 3.77 9.14 -9.49
N ASP A 78 3.74 10.10 -10.41
CA ASP A 78 4.40 11.40 -10.25
C ASP A 78 3.69 12.32 -9.25
N SER A 79 2.44 12.01 -8.92
CA SER A 79 1.68 12.75 -7.91
C SER A 79 1.96 12.30 -6.47
N PHE A 80 2.66 11.17 -6.28
CA PHE A 80 3.02 10.64 -4.98
C PHE A 80 4.51 10.89 -4.68
N ASP A 81 4.77 11.67 -3.64
CA ASP A 81 6.10 12.10 -3.21
C ASP A 81 6.84 10.99 -2.43
N ALA A 82 6.11 10.08 -1.78
CA ALA A 82 6.70 8.94 -1.09
C ALA A 82 5.83 7.68 -1.16
N LEU A 83 6.49 6.52 -1.22
CA LEU A 83 5.86 5.20 -1.09
C LEU A 83 6.50 4.43 0.06
N ALA A 84 5.67 3.87 0.95
CA ALA A 84 6.07 3.04 2.06
C ALA A 84 5.32 1.69 2.04
N SER A 85 6.08 0.61 2.15
CA SER A 85 5.56 -0.77 2.15
C SER A 85 5.88 -1.44 3.48
N ALA A 86 4.87 -2.09 4.06
CA ALA A 86 5.04 -2.90 5.26
C ALA A 86 5.45 -4.36 4.97
N GLU A 87 5.71 -4.71 3.71
CA GLU A 87 6.04 -6.08 3.29
C GLU A 87 7.20 -6.69 4.11
N LYS A 88 8.24 -5.88 4.36
CA LYS A 88 9.45 -6.30 5.08
C LYS A 88 9.47 -5.86 6.54
N LEU A 89 8.38 -5.26 7.03
CA LEU A 89 8.30 -4.80 8.40
C LEU A 89 7.89 -5.97 9.31
N PRO A 90 8.41 -6.03 10.55
CA PRO A 90 8.04 -7.08 11.50
C PRO A 90 6.55 -7.05 11.84
N TYR A 91 5.94 -5.86 11.78
CA TYR A 91 4.52 -5.65 12.02
C TYR A 91 3.92 -4.80 10.89
N SER A 92 2.78 -5.26 10.37
CA SER A 92 1.95 -4.48 9.45
C SER A 92 0.86 -3.72 10.22
N LYS A 93 -0.01 -2.99 9.51
CA LYS A 93 -1.15 -2.28 10.09
C LYS A 93 -1.99 -3.24 10.96
N PRO A 94 -2.45 -2.82 12.15
CA PRO A 94 -2.55 -1.44 12.66
C PRO A 94 -1.26 -0.86 13.28
N HIS A 95 -0.13 -1.58 13.26
CA HIS A 95 1.13 -1.03 13.75
C HIS A 95 1.54 0.24 12.95
N PRO A 96 2.01 1.32 13.62
CA PRO A 96 2.20 2.62 12.98
C PRO A 96 3.44 2.71 12.08
N GLN A 97 4.37 1.74 12.15
CA GLN A 97 5.68 1.81 11.49
C GLN A 97 5.63 2.24 10.02
N VAL A 98 4.71 1.68 9.22
CA VAL A 98 4.62 2.03 7.80
C VAL A 98 4.23 3.49 7.55
N TYR A 99 3.49 4.11 8.47
CA TYR A 99 3.14 5.53 8.42
C TYR A 99 4.33 6.40 8.86
N LEU A 100 5.06 5.97 9.89
CA LEU A 100 6.30 6.64 10.32
C LEU A 100 7.35 6.64 9.21
N ASP A 101 7.53 5.50 8.54
CA ASP A 101 8.44 5.37 7.40
C ASP A 101 8.00 6.26 6.22
N CYS A 102 6.68 6.43 6.04
CA CYS A 102 6.14 7.33 5.03
C CYS A 102 6.43 8.80 5.38
N ALA A 103 6.17 9.23 6.62
CA ALA A 103 6.50 10.58 7.11
C ALA A 103 8.00 10.89 6.95
N ALA A 104 8.86 9.94 7.35
CA ALA A 104 10.30 10.08 7.22
C ALA A 104 10.73 10.27 5.75
N LYS A 105 10.13 9.54 4.80
CA LYS A 105 10.38 9.71 3.36
C LYS A 105 9.87 11.04 2.81
N LEU A 106 8.77 11.55 3.36
CA LEU A 106 8.23 12.86 3.02
C LEU A 106 9.00 14.02 3.68
N GLY A 107 9.84 13.73 4.67
CA GLY A 107 10.55 14.75 5.44
C GLY A 107 9.64 15.59 6.35
N VAL A 108 8.51 15.01 6.80
CA VAL A 108 7.52 15.68 7.65
C VAL A 108 7.43 15.05 9.03
N ASP A 109 6.95 15.79 10.02
CA ASP A 109 6.63 15.25 11.33
C ASP A 109 5.45 14.26 11.22
N PRO A 110 5.54 13.04 11.79
CA PRO A 110 4.43 12.10 11.82
C PRO A 110 3.12 12.66 12.41
N PHE A 111 3.17 13.64 13.30
CA PHE A 111 1.99 14.30 13.89
C PHE A 111 1.27 15.24 12.91
N ASP A 112 1.95 15.66 11.83
CA ASP A 112 1.34 16.49 10.77
C ASP A 112 0.64 15.63 9.69
N LEU A 113 0.80 14.30 9.74
CA LEU A 113 0.17 13.40 8.78
C LEU A 113 -1.35 13.38 8.92
N ARG A 114 -2.05 13.54 7.80
CA ARG A 114 -3.50 13.32 7.68
C ARG A 114 -3.76 12.15 6.74
N GLY A 115 -4.45 11.13 7.23
CA GLY A 115 -4.74 9.90 6.49
C GLY A 115 -6.18 9.82 5.98
N ALA A 116 -6.37 9.31 4.75
CA ALA A 116 -7.69 9.00 4.18
C ALA A 116 -8.08 7.51 4.32
N GLY A 117 -7.29 6.71 5.03
CA GLY A 117 -7.60 5.31 5.32
C GLY A 117 -8.30 5.20 6.67
N GLY A 118 -9.38 4.41 6.75
CA GLY A 118 -10.19 4.26 7.97
C GLY A 118 -9.35 3.95 9.20
N PHE A 119 -9.03 4.99 9.97
CA PHE A 119 -8.65 4.89 11.37
C PHE A 119 -9.97 4.74 12.14
N ARG A 120 -10.29 3.50 12.49
CA ARG A 120 -11.17 3.22 13.62
C ARG A 120 -10.32 2.60 14.72
#